data_AF-A0A3D2I805-F1
#
_entry.id   AF-A0A3D2I805-F1
#
_cell.length_a   1.000
_cell.length_b   1.000
_cell.length_c   1.000
_cell.angle_alpha   90.00
_cell.angle_beta   90.00
_cell.angle_gamma   90.00
#
_symmetry.space_group_name_H-M   'P 1'
#
loop_
_entity.id
_entity.type
_entity.pdbx_description
1 polymer ?
#
loop_
_entity_poly.entity_id
_entity_poly.type
_entity_poly.pdbx_seq_one_letter_code
_entity_poly.pdbx_strand_id
1 'polypeptide(L)'
;MLYGLFLSLLFGVLLLALWLLLRRHPIWGKRWFRVGSFAFVVLLGIVFLLIPREVRTREYASPEEAFRYKNQGEILLVLEGEQSAYVVAEQGGNSYAYDFIARDGDVWHPVSGIQTKPIVITQGSVVIRIYRYRKTDDYYISITDGKGQDVEIEDNRNSYFYTIGDSYALADETFSMYTYYAYICDLDETYQLSVNGEAFPVF
;
A
#
# COMPACT_ATOMS: atom_id res chain seq x y z
N MET A 1 7.49 -10.73 -10.88
CA MET A 1 6.99 -11.92 -11.60
C MET A 1 8.11 -12.80 -12.21
N LEU A 2 9.15 -12.24 -12.85
CA LEU A 2 10.26 -13.01 -13.45
C LEU A 2 10.98 -13.99 -12.49
N TYR A 3 11.21 -13.60 -11.23
CA TYR A 3 11.93 -14.46 -10.28
C TYR A 3 11.13 -15.70 -9.84
N GLY A 4 9.80 -15.59 -9.75
CA GLY A 4 8.94 -16.75 -9.44
C GLY A 4 8.93 -17.77 -10.57
N LEU A 5 8.98 -17.30 -11.83
CA LEU A 5 9.16 -18.17 -12.99
C LEU A 5 10.53 -18.84 -12.95
N PHE A 6 11.61 -18.11 -12.66
CA PHE A 6 12.95 -18.67 -12.53
C PHE A 6 13.04 -19.76 -11.46
N LEU A 7 12.46 -19.54 -10.27
CA LEU A 7 12.46 -20.52 -9.19
C LEU A 7 11.62 -21.76 -9.52
N SER A 8 10.49 -21.57 -10.19
CA SER A 8 9.64 -22.67 -10.67
C SER A 8 10.38 -23.51 -11.72
N LEU A 9 11.15 -22.86 -12.58
CA LEU A 9 11.98 -23.50 -13.60
C LEU A 9 13.14 -24.27 -12.95
N LEU A 10 13.83 -23.67 -11.98
CA LEU A 10 14.88 -24.32 -11.19
C LEU A 10 14.35 -25.54 -10.42
N PHE A 11 13.17 -25.42 -9.80
CA PHE A 11 12.52 -26.51 -9.09
C PHE A 11 12.12 -27.65 -10.04
N GLY A 12 11.59 -27.31 -11.22
CA GLY A 12 11.32 -28.28 -12.28
C GLY A 12 12.58 -29.03 -12.73
N VAL A 13 13.70 -28.32 -12.90
CA VAL A 13 15.00 -28.92 -13.25
C VAL A 13 15.51 -29.85 -12.15
N LEU A 14 15.38 -29.46 -10.88
CA LEU A 14 15.76 -30.31 -9.73
C LEU A 14 14.89 -31.57 -9.63
N LEU A 15 13.58 -31.46 -9.85
CA LEU A 15 12.68 -32.63 -9.90
C LEU A 15 13.04 -33.57 -11.04
N LEU A 16 13.36 -33.02 -12.21
CA LEU A 16 13.76 -33.81 -13.38
C LEU A 16 15.10 -34.51 -13.14
N ALA A 17 16.07 -33.83 -12.54
CA ALA A 17 17.36 -34.41 -12.16
C ALA A 17 17.17 -35.52 -11.10
N LEU A 18 16.35 -35.29 -10.08
CA LEU A 18 16.02 -36.28 -9.05
C LEU A 18 15.33 -37.50 -9.66
N TRP A 19 14.39 -37.31 -10.59
CA TRP A 19 13.74 -38.39 -11.33
C TRP A 19 14.73 -39.19 -12.18
N LEU A 20 15.65 -38.52 -12.88
CA LEU A 20 16.70 -39.16 -13.69
C LEU A 20 17.72 -39.96 -12.87
N LEU A 21 17.99 -39.54 -11.63
CA LEU A 21 18.86 -40.27 -10.70
C LEU A 21 18.13 -41.46 -10.07
N LEU A 22 16.90 -41.26 -9.62
CA LEU A 22 16.11 -42.30 -8.95
C LEU A 22 15.63 -43.40 -9.91
N ARG A 23 15.44 -43.11 -11.21
CA ARG A 23 15.05 -44.12 -12.21
C ARG A 23 16.04 -45.24 -12.41
N ARG A 24 17.31 -45.00 -12.08
CA ARG A 24 18.37 -45.99 -12.20
C ARG A 24 18.45 -46.90 -10.98
N HIS A 25 17.74 -46.59 -9.90
CA HIS A 25 17.79 -47.37 -8.68
C HIS A 25 16.70 -48.47 -8.64
N PRO A 26 17.04 -49.72 -8.28
CA PRO A 26 16.10 -50.86 -8.22
C PRO A 26 14.96 -50.67 -7.20
N ILE A 27 15.08 -49.69 -6.31
CA ILE A 27 14.11 -49.35 -5.26
C ILE A 27 12.86 -48.69 -5.86
N TRP A 28 12.95 -48.10 -7.07
CA TRP A 28 11.86 -47.36 -7.71
C TRP A 28 10.72 -48.24 -8.24
N GLY A 29 10.96 -49.55 -8.39
CA GLY A 29 9.90 -50.52 -8.66
C GLY A 29 8.93 -50.68 -7.49
N LYS A 30 9.37 -50.37 -6.25
CA LYS A 30 8.56 -50.57 -5.04
C LYS A 30 7.50 -49.48 -4.91
N ARG A 31 6.23 -49.89 -4.74
CA ARG A 31 5.06 -48.98 -4.64
C ARG A 31 5.21 -47.96 -3.52
N TRP A 32 5.69 -48.36 -2.34
CA TRP A 32 5.84 -47.48 -1.17
C TRP A 32 6.86 -46.35 -1.41
N PHE A 33 7.93 -46.62 -2.14
CA PHE A 33 8.95 -45.62 -2.46
C PHE A 33 8.44 -44.57 -3.47
N ARG A 34 7.62 -44.99 -4.45
CA ARG A 34 6.96 -44.07 -5.39
C ARG A 34 5.97 -43.15 -4.69
N VAL A 35 5.12 -43.70 -3.82
CA VAL A 35 4.15 -42.93 -3.04
C VAL A 35 4.86 -41.95 -2.09
N GLY A 36 5.90 -42.40 -1.38
CA GLY A 36 6.69 -41.55 -0.50
C GLY A 36 7.39 -40.41 -1.23
N SER A 37 7.95 -40.67 -2.41
CA SER A 37 8.58 -39.64 -3.25
C SER A 37 7.57 -38.60 -3.73
N PHE A 38 6.38 -39.03 -4.17
CA PHE A 38 5.31 -38.11 -4.56
C PHE A 38 4.85 -37.23 -3.38
N ALA A 39 4.62 -37.84 -2.21
CA ALA A 39 4.26 -37.12 -0.99
C ALA A 39 5.34 -36.09 -0.59
N PHE A 40 6.62 -36.45 -0.69
CA PHE A 40 7.73 -35.54 -0.42
C PHE A 40 7.75 -34.33 -1.36
N VAL A 41 7.53 -34.53 -2.67
CA VAL A 41 7.48 -33.42 -3.65
C VAL A 41 6.30 -32.49 -3.37
N VAL A 42 5.13 -33.03 -3.06
CA VAL A 42 3.95 -32.24 -2.68
C VAL A 42 4.23 -31.42 -1.42
N LEU A 43 4.84 -32.04 -0.41
CA LEU A 43 5.16 -31.39 0.86
C LEU A 43 6.21 -30.28 0.67
N LEU A 44 7.22 -30.50 -0.17
CA LEU A 44 8.20 -29.46 -0.53
C LEU A 44 7.54 -28.29 -1.27
N GLY A 45 6.59 -28.58 -2.17
CA GLY A 45 5.81 -27.56 -2.87
C GLY A 45 4.98 -26.70 -1.91
N ILE A 46 4.32 -27.33 -0.92
CA ILE A 46 3.58 -26.63 0.13
C ILE A 46 4.52 -25.75 0.96
N VAL A 47 5.68 -26.25 1.38
CA VAL A 47 6.68 -25.45 2.11
C VAL A 47 7.12 -24.23 1.30
N PHE A 48 7.36 -24.37 0.00
CA PHE A 48 7.69 -23.25 -0.89
C PHE A 48 6.58 -22.21 -1.01
N LEU A 49 5.30 -22.62 -0.96
CA LEU A 49 4.17 -21.71 -0.95
C LEU A 49 4.00 -20.97 0.39
N LEU A 50 4.47 -21.56 1.49
CA LEU A 50 4.41 -20.99 2.84
C LEU A 50 5.58 -20.04 3.16
N ILE A 51 6.66 -20.04 2.37
CA ILE A 51 7.71 -19.02 2.51
C ILE A 51 7.07 -17.64 2.28
N PRO A 52 7.07 -16.74 3.28
CA PRO A 52 6.41 -15.46 3.12
C PRO A 52 7.04 -14.70 1.96
N ARG A 53 6.22 -14.29 0.99
CA ARG A 53 6.67 -13.38 -0.09
C ARG A 53 7.22 -12.06 0.46
N GLU A 54 6.90 -11.75 1.71
CA GLU A 54 7.32 -10.58 2.47
C GLU A 54 8.83 -10.58 2.80
N VAL A 55 9.55 -11.72 2.78
CA VAL A 55 11.01 -11.79 3.06
C VAL A 55 11.86 -11.29 1.88
N ARG A 56 11.30 -10.52 0.95
CA ARG A 56 12.02 -10.10 -0.27
C ARG A 56 11.58 -8.75 -0.79
N THR A 57 11.15 -7.85 0.09
CA THR A 57 11.04 -6.44 -0.24
C THR A 57 12.44 -5.84 -0.28
N ARG A 58 12.79 -5.22 -1.41
CA ARG A 58 13.99 -4.38 -1.47
C ARG A 58 13.87 -3.31 -0.39
N GLU A 59 14.99 -3.03 0.24
CA GLU A 59 15.15 -1.91 1.18
C GLU A 59 15.42 -0.65 0.37
N TYR A 60 14.79 0.44 0.77
CA TYR A 60 14.95 1.76 0.17
C TYR A 60 15.27 2.78 1.26
N ALA A 61 16.04 3.80 0.89
CA ALA A 61 16.44 4.85 1.82
C ALA A 61 15.32 5.85 2.10
N SER A 62 14.33 5.93 1.21
CA SER A 62 13.20 6.85 1.33
C SER A 62 11.89 6.24 0.84
N PRO A 63 10.73 6.74 1.31
CA PRO A 63 9.44 6.30 0.83
C PRO A 63 9.23 6.61 -0.66
N GLU A 64 9.80 7.67 -1.20
CA GLU A 64 9.74 8.02 -2.63
C GLU A 64 10.45 6.98 -3.49
N GLU A 65 11.62 6.51 -3.09
CA GLU A 65 12.35 5.48 -3.83
C GLU A 65 11.58 4.16 -3.83
N ALA A 66 11.02 3.78 -2.68
CA ALA A 66 10.16 2.60 -2.55
C ALA A 66 8.89 2.72 -3.42
N PHE A 67 8.28 3.91 -3.46
CA PHE A 67 7.11 4.18 -4.30
C PHE A 67 7.45 4.05 -5.80
N ARG A 68 8.55 4.69 -6.25
CA ARG A 68 9.00 4.68 -7.65
C ARG A 68 9.39 3.30 -8.16
N TYR A 69 9.69 2.35 -7.27
CA TYR A 69 9.99 0.98 -7.67
C TYR A 69 8.82 0.29 -8.37
N LYS A 70 7.59 0.53 -7.93
CA LYS A 70 6.40 -0.16 -8.44
C LYS A 70 5.35 0.76 -9.09
N ASN A 71 5.43 2.07 -8.87
CA ASN A 71 4.49 3.03 -9.43
C ASN A 71 5.17 3.96 -10.43
N GLN A 72 4.35 4.50 -11.34
CA GLN A 72 4.71 5.60 -12.23
C GLN A 72 3.88 6.82 -11.83
N GLY A 73 4.39 8.01 -12.16
CA GLY A 73 3.75 9.28 -11.82
C GLY A 73 4.70 10.24 -11.12
N GLU A 74 4.31 11.51 -11.06
CA GLU A 74 5.01 12.53 -10.28
C GLU A 74 4.49 12.49 -8.84
N ILE A 75 5.39 12.37 -7.87
CA ILE A 75 5.02 12.41 -6.46
C ILE A 75 4.69 13.85 -6.10
N LEU A 76 3.47 14.09 -5.64
CA LEU A 76 2.99 15.40 -5.23
C LEU A 76 3.18 15.61 -3.73
N LEU A 77 2.99 14.55 -2.94
CA LEU A 77 3.07 14.59 -1.49
C LEU A 77 3.47 13.23 -0.92
N VAL A 78 4.32 13.28 0.10
CA VAL A 78 4.62 12.17 0.98
C VAL A 78 4.30 12.62 2.40
N LEU A 79 3.43 11.87 3.07
CA LEU A 79 3.15 12.01 4.49
C LEU A 79 3.81 10.84 5.21
N GLU A 80 4.88 11.10 5.96
CA GLU A 80 5.51 10.09 6.80
C GLU A 80 4.79 10.00 8.15
N GLY A 81 4.31 8.80 8.49
CA GLY A 81 3.90 8.42 9.83
C GLY A 81 5.03 7.69 10.57
N GLU A 82 4.70 7.05 11.68
CA GLU A 82 5.69 6.36 12.52
C GLU A 82 6.17 5.05 11.90
N GLN A 83 5.27 4.27 11.31
CA GLN A 83 5.53 2.92 10.80
C GLN A 83 5.22 2.78 9.31
N SER A 84 4.77 3.84 8.67
CA SER A 84 4.40 3.87 7.27
C SER A 84 4.51 5.28 6.70
N ALA A 85 4.37 5.39 5.38
CA ALA A 85 4.15 6.66 4.70
C ALA A 85 2.98 6.52 3.73
N TYR A 86 2.21 7.59 3.57
CA TYR A 86 1.17 7.73 2.55
C TYR A 86 1.68 8.64 1.43
N VAL A 87 1.63 8.13 0.20
CA VAL A 87 2.15 8.82 -0.98
C VAL A 87 1.00 9.16 -1.91
N VAL A 88 0.91 10.43 -2.30
CA VAL A 88 0.00 10.95 -3.32
C VAL A 88 0.84 11.30 -4.55
N ALA A 89 0.46 10.75 -5.70
CA ALA A 89 1.13 11.00 -6.96
C ALA A 89 0.14 11.29 -8.08
N GLU A 90 0.55 12.06 -9.08
CA GLU A 90 -0.22 12.26 -10.29
C GLU A 90 0.05 11.14 -11.30
N GLN A 91 -0.99 10.47 -11.77
CA GLN A 91 -0.98 9.60 -12.94
C GLN A 91 -1.76 10.28 -14.07
N GLY A 92 -1.04 11.06 -14.89
CA GLY A 92 -1.45 11.63 -16.17
C GLY A 92 -2.95 11.87 -16.43
N GLY A 93 -3.35 13.12 -16.63
CA GLY A 93 -4.73 13.48 -16.99
C GLY A 93 -5.66 13.60 -15.80
N ASN A 94 -5.18 14.26 -14.73
CA ASN A 94 -5.91 14.58 -13.50
C ASN A 94 -6.36 13.38 -12.66
N SER A 95 -5.73 12.21 -12.84
CA SER A 95 -5.93 11.09 -11.93
C SER A 95 -4.83 11.06 -10.88
N TYR A 96 -5.20 10.91 -9.61
CA TYR A 96 -4.24 10.68 -8.53
C TYR A 96 -4.09 9.18 -8.25
N ALA A 97 -2.86 8.76 -8.01
CA ALA A 97 -2.52 7.47 -7.44
C ALA A 97 -2.18 7.65 -5.96
N TYR A 98 -2.66 6.72 -5.14
CA TYR A 98 -2.42 6.69 -3.70
C TYR A 98 -1.79 5.36 -3.33
N ASP A 99 -0.79 5.39 -2.45
CA ASP A 99 -0.12 4.18 -2.02
C ASP A 99 0.46 4.33 -0.61
N PHE A 100 0.70 3.20 0.04
CA PHE A 100 1.42 3.16 1.30
C PHE A 100 2.78 2.52 1.13
N ILE A 101 3.73 3.00 1.92
CA ILE A 101 5.06 2.40 2.07
C ILE A 101 5.22 2.02 3.54
N ALA A 102 5.67 0.80 3.82
CA ALA A 102 5.93 0.38 5.20
C ALA A 102 7.34 0.79 5.61
N ARG A 103 7.50 1.10 6.90
CA ARG A 103 8.78 1.37 7.53
C ARG A 103 9.15 0.22 8.46
N ASP A 104 10.41 -0.19 8.40
CA ASP A 104 11.02 -1.13 9.35
C ASP A 104 12.35 -0.54 9.83
N GLY A 105 12.35 0.08 11.01
CA GLY A 105 13.49 0.88 11.48
C GLY A 105 13.79 2.06 10.55
N ASP A 106 14.96 2.06 9.93
CA ASP A 106 15.42 3.13 9.02
C ASP A 106 15.23 2.79 7.54
N VAL A 107 14.61 1.64 7.23
CA VAL A 107 14.40 1.21 5.84
C VAL A 107 12.93 1.24 5.45
N TRP A 108 12.70 1.51 4.16
CA TRP A 108 11.39 1.60 3.56
C TRP A 108 11.12 0.44 2.61
N HIS A 109 9.89 -0.07 2.63
CA HIS A 109 9.47 -1.23 1.85
C HIS A 109 8.19 -0.96 1.06
N PRO A 110 8.19 -1.22 -0.26
CA PRO A 110 6.97 -1.16 -1.05
C PRO A 110 6.04 -2.29 -0.62
N VAL A 111 4.80 -1.96 -0.28
CA VAL A 111 3.83 -2.97 0.16
C VAL A 111 2.99 -3.46 -1.02
N SER A 112 2.72 -4.75 -1.13
CA SER A 112 1.91 -5.29 -2.24
C SER A 112 0.43 -5.39 -1.85
N GLY A 113 -0.46 -4.85 -2.68
CA GLY A 113 -1.90 -5.10 -2.54
C GLY A 113 -2.52 -4.33 -1.39
N ILE A 114 -2.86 -3.07 -1.63
CA ILE A 114 -3.61 -2.26 -0.67
C ILE A 114 -5.01 -2.09 -1.22
N GLN A 115 -5.97 -2.77 -0.60
CA GLN A 115 -7.36 -2.37 -0.62
C GLN A 115 -7.75 -2.04 0.82
N THR A 116 -7.24 -0.95 1.35
CA THR A 116 -7.91 -0.32 2.49
C THR A 116 -8.89 0.66 1.88
N LYS A 117 -10.15 0.21 1.76
CA LYS A 117 -11.24 1.15 1.49
C LYS A 117 -11.20 2.16 2.64
N PRO A 118 -11.05 3.46 2.36
CA PRO A 118 -11.04 4.44 3.42
C PRO A 118 -12.38 4.44 4.14
N ILE A 119 -12.37 4.83 5.41
CA ILE A 119 -13.60 5.28 6.07
C ILE A 119 -13.96 6.60 5.40
N VAL A 120 -15.19 6.73 4.92
CA VAL A 120 -15.67 7.92 4.22
C VAL A 120 -16.76 8.57 5.04
N ILE A 121 -16.58 9.85 5.34
CA ILE A 121 -17.50 10.68 6.10
C ILE A 121 -17.88 11.85 5.22
N THR A 122 -19.19 12.07 5.06
CA THR A 122 -19.71 13.13 4.19
C THR A 122 -20.73 13.94 4.95
N GLN A 123 -20.54 15.26 4.98
CA GLN A 123 -21.49 16.22 5.55
C GLN A 123 -21.51 17.46 4.66
N GLY A 124 -22.67 17.73 4.07
CA GLY A 124 -22.82 18.76 3.04
C GLY A 124 -21.93 18.48 1.81
N SER A 125 -21.09 19.45 1.46
CA SER A 125 -20.13 19.36 0.35
C SER A 125 -18.76 18.82 0.76
N VAL A 126 -18.53 18.64 2.07
CA VAL A 126 -17.27 18.17 2.62
C VAL A 126 -17.24 16.64 2.64
N VAL A 127 -16.16 16.08 2.09
CA VAL A 127 -15.87 14.65 2.10
C VAL A 127 -14.53 14.42 2.78
N ILE A 128 -14.56 13.67 3.88
CA ILE A 128 -13.39 13.23 4.63
C ILE A 128 -13.14 11.76 4.34
N ARG A 129 -11.90 11.40 4.04
CA ARG A 129 -11.47 10.01 3.87
C ARG A 129 -10.35 9.72 4.84
N ILE A 130 -10.53 8.70 5.66
CA ILE A 130 -9.52 8.24 6.60
C ILE A 130 -8.94 6.95 6.06
N TYR A 131 -7.63 6.95 5.86
CA TYR A 131 -6.87 5.82 5.41
C TYR A 131 -5.95 5.33 6.51
N ARG A 132 -5.77 4.01 6.55
CA ARG A 132 -4.87 3.35 7.48
C ARG A 132 -4.13 2.24 6.74
N TYR A 133 -2.83 2.11 6.98
CA TYR A 133 -2.12 0.91 6.55
C TYR A 133 -2.39 -0.22 7.53
N ARG A 134 -2.89 -1.37 7.05
CA ARG A 134 -3.49 -2.43 7.89
C ARG A 134 -2.60 -2.96 9.03
N LYS A 135 -1.27 -2.81 8.92
CA LYS A 135 -0.30 -3.34 9.89
C LYS A 135 0.20 -2.27 10.88
N THR A 136 -0.32 -1.05 10.84
CA THR A 136 0.17 0.07 11.65
C THR A 136 -0.99 0.80 12.30
N ASP A 137 -0.69 1.66 13.27
CA ASP A 137 -1.63 2.63 13.86
C ASP A 137 -1.44 4.03 13.27
N ASP A 138 -0.84 4.12 12.07
CA ASP A 138 -0.75 5.37 11.32
C ASP A 138 -2.03 5.64 10.54
N TYR A 139 -2.62 6.81 10.78
CA TYR A 139 -3.81 7.29 10.08
C TYR A 139 -3.47 8.49 9.21
N TYR A 140 -4.08 8.52 8.03
CA TYR A 140 -3.92 9.60 7.08
C TYR A 140 -5.30 10.07 6.66
N ILE A 141 -5.53 11.37 6.68
CA ILE A 141 -6.82 11.94 6.33
C ILE A 141 -6.67 12.70 5.02
N SER A 142 -7.66 12.58 4.12
CA SER A 142 -7.88 13.55 3.06
C SER A 142 -9.24 14.23 3.20
N ILE A 143 -9.29 15.53 2.96
CA ILE A 143 -10.47 16.38 3.10
C ILE A 143 -10.65 17.16 1.81
N THR A 144 -11.83 17.08 1.21
CA THR A 144 -12.20 17.85 0.01
C THR A 144 -13.53 18.54 0.27
N ASP A 145 -13.64 19.83 -0.07
CA ASP A 145 -14.92 20.55 -0.14
C ASP A 145 -15.32 20.79 -1.59
N GLY A 146 -16.49 20.29 -1.99
CA GLY A 146 -17.04 20.46 -3.33
C GLY A 146 -17.49 21.88 -3.68
N LYS A 147 -17.45 22.84 -2.74
CA LYS A 147 -17.81 24.26 -2.99
C LYS A 147 -16.74 25.08 -3.70
N GLY A 148 -15.51 24.57 -3.79
CA GLY A 148 -14.45 25.17 -4.59
C GLY A 148 -13.82 26.45 -4.02
N GLN A 149 -13.70 26.53 -2.69
CA GLN A 149 -13.09 27.66 -1.96
C GLN A 149 -12.01 27.15 -1.01
N ASP A 150 -11.13 28.06 -0.56
CA ASP A 150 -10.21 27.76 0.53
C ASP A 150 -10.99 27.35 1.78
N VAL A 151 -10.55 26.27 2.40
CA VAL A 151 -11.16 25.67 3.57
C VAL A 151 -10.23 25.89 4.77
N GLU A 152 -10.79 26.40 5.86
CA GLU A 152 -10.12 26.44 7.15
C GLU A 152 -10.28 25.09 7.84
N ILE A 153 -9.16 24.45 8.18
CA ILE A 153 -9.14 23.13 8.81
C ILE A 153 -8.36 23.24 10.10
N GLU A 154 -8.99 22.83 11.19
CA GLU A 154 -8.39 22.79 12.52
C GLU A 154 -8.68 21.43 13.15
N ASP A 155 -7.74 20.95 13.96
CA ASP A 155 -7.96 19.77 14.79
C ASP A 155 -7.40 19.98 16.21
N ASN A 156 -7.78 19.09 17.12
CA ASN A 156 -7.30 19.13 18.51
C ASN A 156 -5.91 18.49 18.71
N ARG A 157 -5.23 18.13 17.62
CA ARG A 157 -3.86 17.57 17.63
C ARG A 157 -2.82 18.56 17.09
N ASN A 158 -3.26 19.73 16.61
CA ASN A 158 -2.44 20.70 15.88
C ASN A 158 -1.71 20.06 14.68
N SER A 159 -2.41 19.17 13.98
CA SER A 159 -1.88 18.52 12.79
C SER A 159 -1.67 19.53 11.67
N TYR A 160 -0.66 19.30 10.85
CA TYR A 160 -0.40 20.12 9.68
C TYR A 160 -1.10 19.53 8.45
N PHE A 161 -1.96 20.33 7.81
CA PHE A 161 -2.70 19.94 6.61
C PHE A 161 -2.02 20.49 5.35
N TYR A 162 -1.51 19.57 4.51
CA TYR A 162 -0.93 19.88 3.21
C TYR A 162 -2.00 19.99 2.14
N THR A 163 -1.90 20.98 1.27
CA THR A 163 -2.90 21.21 0.22
C THR A 163 -2.37 20.81 -1.15
N ILE A 164 -3.15 20.01 -1.87
CA ILE A 164 -2.97 19.75 -3.31
C ILE A 164 -4.25 20.18 -4.02
N GLY A 165 -4.14 20.97 -5.07
CA GLY A 165 -5.28 21.25 -5.92
C GLY A 165 -4.93 22.06 -7.14
N ASP A 166 -5.89 22.09 -8.06
CA ASP A 166 -5.83 22.86 -9.29
C ASP A 166 -6.91 23.93 -9.30
N SER A 167 -6.62 25.04 -9.98
CA SER A 167 -7.58 26.09 -10.28
C SER A 167 -7.98 26.00 -11.76
N TYR A 168 -9.27 25.95 -12.01
CA TYR A 168 -9.87 25.88 -13.34
C TYR A 168 -10.56 27.21 -13.66
N ALA A 169 -10.18 27.82 -14.77
CA ALA A 169 -10.89 28.99 -15.29
C ALA A 169 -12.23 28.56 -15.91
N LEU A 170 -13.33 29.05 -15.37
CA LEU A 170 -14.67 28.99 -15.95
C LEU A 170 -14.97 30.31 -16.67
N ALA A 171 -16.08 30.36 -17.42
CA ALA A 171 -16.42 31.50 -18.28
C ALA A 171 -16.42 32.85 -17.55
N ASP A 172 -16.92 32.87 -16.31
CA ASP A 172 -17.06 34.10 -15.50
C ASP A 172 -16.41 34.00 -14.10
N GLU A 173 -15.86 32.84 -13.73
CA GLU A 173 -15.34 32.56 -12.39
C GLU A 173 -14.13 31.61 -12.43
N THR A 174 -13.37 31.52 -11.34
CA THR A 174 -12.34 30.49 -11.17
C THR A 174 -12.84 29.48 -10.15
N PHE A 175 -12.89 28.20 -10.54
CA PHE A 175 -13.22 27.10 -9.63
C PHE A 175 -11.93 26.42 -9.19
N SER A 176 -11.61 26.50 -7.90
CA SER A 176 -10.43 25.82 -7.35
C SER A 176 -10.86 24.62 -6.54
N MET A 177 -10.37 23.42 -6.86
CA MET A 177 -10.64 22.23 -6.07
C MET A 177 -9.39 21.82 -5.32
N TYR A 178 -9.39 22.07 -4.02
CA TYR A 178 -8.31 21.69 -3.12
C TYR A 178 -8.67 20.43 -2.34
N THR A 179 -7.70 19.54 -2.19
CA THR A 179 -7.73 18.44 -1.24
C THR A 179 -6.63 18.64 -0.22
N TYR A 180 -7.00 18.56 1.04
CA TYR A 180 -6.12 18.72 2.18
C TYR A 180 -5.76 17.35 2.74
N TYR A 181 -4.50 17.15 3.09
CA TYR A 181 -3.96 15.87 3.53
C TYR A 181 -3.17 16.04 4.81
N ALA A 182 -3.37 15.14 5.78
CA ALA A 182 -2.59 15.13 7.01
C ALA A 182 -2.31 13.71 7.49
N TYR A 183 -1.17 13.54 8.15
CA TYR A 183 -0.93 12.40 9.03
C TYR A 183 -1.47 12.74 10.42
N ILE A 184 -2.26 11.83 10.98
CA ILE A 184 -2.81 11.96 12.33
C ILE A 184 -2.21 10.85 13.20
N CYS A 185 -1.38 11.26 14.16
CA CYS A 185 -0.86 10.40 15.20
C CYS A 185 -1.98 10.07 16.20
N ASP A 186 -2.07 8.81 16.63
CA ASP A 186 -3.01 8.33 17.65
C ASP A 186 -4.47 8.77 17.43
N LEU A 187 -5.01 8.49 16.23
CA LEU A 187 -6.41 8.76 15.90
C LEU A 187 -7.34 7.85 16.71
N ASP A 188 -8.11 8.45 17.63
CA ASP A 188 -9.02 7.80 18.57
C ASP A 188 -10.33 8.59 18.75
N GLU A 189 -11.26 8.08 19.57
CA GLU A 189 -12.56 8.71 19.83
C GLU A 189 -12.48 10.15 20.41
N THR A 190 -11.29 10.57 20.86
CA THR A 190 -11.07 11.93 21.38
C THR A 190 -10.67 12.92 20.30
N TYR A 191 -10.37 12.45 19.08
CA TYR A 191 -10.00 13.29 17.95
C TYR A 191 -11.16 14.19 17.52
N GLN A 192 -10.88 15.47 17.36
CA GLN A 192 -11.84 16.48 16.93
C GLN A 192 -11.29 17.19 15.71
N LEU A 193 -12.10 17.22 14.66
CA LEU A 193 -11.82 17.91 13.41
C LEU A 193 -12.91 18.95 13.17
N SER A 194 -12.50 20.17 12.84
CA SER A 194 -13.40 21.20 12.35
C SER A 194 -12.99 21.69 10.98
N VAL A 195 -13.99 21.86 10.13
CA VAL A 195 -13.84 22.35 8.76
C VAL A 195 -14.74 23.58 8.62
N ASN A 196 -14.15 24.75 8.36
CA ASN A 196 -14.83 26.05 8.37
C ASN A 196 -15.63 26.31 9.66
N GLY A 197 -15.10 25.90 10.81
CA GLY A 197 -15.74 26.04 12.12
C GLY A 197 -16.87 25.04 12.42
N GLU A 198 -17.24 24.17 11.48
CA GLU A 198 -18.20 23.08 11.70
C GLU A 198 -17.46 21.83 12.17
N ALA A 199 -17.96 21.17 13.22
CA ALA A 199 -17.35 19.96 13.78
C ALA A 199 -17.77 18.70 13.00
N PHE A 200 -16.81 17.82 12.73
CA PHE A 200 -17.02 16.57 12.00
C PHE A 200 -16.75 15.36 12.92
N PRO A 201 -17.69 14.41 13.03
CA PRO A 201 -17.44 13.18 13.75
C PRO A 201 -16.51 12.30 12.92
N VAL A 202 -15.30 12.06 13.42
CA VAL A 202 -14.31 11.18 12.77
C VAL A 202 -14.46 9.72 13.25
N PHE A 203 -15.25 9.51 14.31
CA PHE A 203 -15.65 8.23 14.91
C PHE A 203 -17.17 8.16 15.15
#